data_AF-A0A4U3MCL2-F1
#
_entry.id   AF-A0A4U3MCL2-F1
#
_cell.length_a   1.000
_cell.length_b   1.000
_cell.length_c   1.000
_cell.angle_alpha   90.00
_cell.angle_beta   90.00
_cell.angle_gamma   90.00
#
_symmetry.space_group_name_H-M   'P 1'
#
loop_
_entity.id
_entity.type
_entity.pdbx_description
1 polymer ?
#
loop_
_entity_poly.entity_id
_entity_poly.type
_entity_poly.pdbx_seq_one_letter_code
_entity_poly.pdbx_strand_id
1 'polypeptide(L)'
;MTESRLDQPRELRRQLPIRYDPEAFGKWSEKFARFLGTARFLVYMTAFVIVWVAWNTLGPMRFDPYPFIFLTLMLSLQASYAAPLILLAQNRQDDRDRVQGEQDRHAAEQNRAELEYLTREIASLRIALGEVATRDFIKAEAEWLVDQLDGKRGTLP
;
A
#
# COMPACT_ATOMS: atom_id res chain seq x y z
N MET A 1 -55.65 23.69 18.71
CA MET A 1 -54.24 24.02 18.39
C MET A 1 -53.56 22.77 17.85
N THR A 2 -53.54 22.58 16.53
CA THR A 2 -52.53 21.73 15.89
C THR A 2 -52.39 22.15 14.44
N GLU A 3 -51.50 23.12 14.20
CA GLU A 3 -51.10 23.53 12.86
C GLU A 3 -50.35 22.37 12.19
N SER A 4 -50.86 21.90 11.04
CA SER A 4 -50.09 21.05 10.14
C SER A 4 -49.00 21.89 9.50
N ARG A 5 -47.75 21.68 9.92
CA ARG A 5 -46.56 22.29 9.33
C ARG A 5 -46.38 21.79 7.89
N LEU A 6 -46.71 22.65 6.94
CA LEU A 6 -46.58 22.51 5.49
C LEU A 6 -45.18 22.88 4.97
N ASP A 7 -44.13 22.72 5.78
CA ASP A 7 -42.82 23.35 5.53
C ASP A 7 -41.67 22.35 5.38
N GLN A 8 -41.96 21.14 4.91
CA GLN A 8 -40.91 20.22 4.44
C GLN A 8 -40.95 20.16 2.91
N PRO A 9 -39.97 20.75 2.20
CA PRO A 9 -39.80 20.43 0.80
C PRO A 9 -39.49 18.93 0.71
N ARG A 10 -40.43 18.17 0.14
CA ARG A 10 -40.18 16.79 -0.30
C ARG A 10 -39.16 16.88 -1.43
N GLU A 11 -37.88 16.81 -1.08
CA GLU A 11 -36.82 16.55 -2.03
C GLU A 11 -37.02 15.13 -2.58
N LEU A 12 -37.76 15.04 -3.68
CA LEU A 12 -37.89 13.85 -4.48
C LEU A 12 -36.54 13.62 -5.22
N ARG A 13 -35.47 13.41 -4.46
CA ARG A 13 -34.15 13.03 -4.98
C ARG A 13 -34.33 11.60 -5.47
N ARG A 14 -34.73 11.46 -6.73
CA ARG A 14 -34.76 10.20 -7.48
C ARG A 14 -33.32 9.76 -7.65
N GLN A 15 -32.75 9.21 -6.57
CA GLN A 15 -31.47 8.52 -6.61
C GLN A 15 -31.74 7.24 -7.41
N LEU A 16 -31.46 7.29 -8.71
CA LEU A 16 -31.30 6.08 -9.50
C LEU A 16 -30.19 5.28 -8.80
N PRO A 17 -30.47 4.10 -8.23
CA PRO A 17 -29.41 3.25 -7.74
C PRO A 17 -28.78 2.62 -8.98
N ILE A 18 -27.91 3.35 -9.68
CA ILE A 18 -26.89 2.70 -10.49
C ILE A 18 -26.01 2.00 -9.46
N ARG A 19 -26.39 0.76 -9.14
CA ARG A 19 -25.66 -0.13 -8.25
C ARG A 19 -24.44 -0.59 -9.02
N TYR A 20 -23.46 0.31 -9.08
CA TYR A 20 -22.14 -0.01 -9.57
C TYR A 20 -21.58 -1.06 -8.61
N ASP A 21 -21.15 -2.21 -9.15
CA ASP A 21 -20.53 -3.27 -8.34
C ASP A 21 -19.02 -2.95 -8.24
N PRO A 22 -18.57 -2.36 -7.11
CA PRO A 22 -17.18 -1.92 -6.96
C PRO A 22 -16.20 -3.10 -6.99
N GLU A 23 -16.65 -4.32 -6.68
CA GLU A 23 -15.79 -5.51 -6.68
C GLU A 23 -15.49 -5.99 -8.11
N ALA A 24 -16.52 -6.03 -8.96
CA ALA A 24 -16.37 -6.39 -10.38
C ALA A 24 -15.49 -5.38 -11.12
N PHE A 25 -15.74 -4.09 -10.89
CA PHE A 25 -14.91 -3.02 -11.46
C PHE A 25 -13.48 -3.08 -10.91
N GLY A 26 -13.31 -3.34 -9.60
CA GLY A 26 -12.00 -3.41 -8.97
C GLY A 26 -11.09 -4.49 -9.56
N LYS A 27 -11.62 -5.68 -9.84
CA LYS A 27 -10.90 -6.78 -10.50
C LYS A 27 -10.56 -6.44 -11.96
N TRP A 28 -11.48 -5.80 -12.68
CA TRP A 28 -11.27 -5.39 -14.06
C TRP A 28 -10.19 -4.30 -14.17
N SER A 29 -10.27 -3.26 -13.35
CA SER A 29 -9.28 -2.18 -13.30
C SER A 29 -7.88 -2.68 -12.93
N GLU A 30 -7.76 -3.65 -12.02
CA GLU A 30 -6.45 -4.21 -11.67
C GLU A 30 -5.81 -4.99 -12.83
N LYS A 31 -6.63 -5.73 -13.59
CA LYS A 31 -6.17 -6.40 -14.81
C LYS A 31 -5.79 -5.40 -15.90
N PHE A 32 -6.56 -4.33 -16.05
CA PHE A 32 -6.27 -3.22 -16.96
C PHE A 32 -4.99 -2.47 -16.60
N ALA A 33 -4.78 -2.15 -15.32
CA ALA A 33 -3.57 -1.49 -14.84
C ALA A 33 -2.31 -2.34 -15.11
N ARG A 34 -2.38 -3.64 -14.81
CA ARG A 34 -1.28 -4.58 -15.14
C ARG A 34 -1.04 -4.69 -16.65
N PHE A 35 -2.10 -4.65 -17.45
CA PHE A 35 -2.00 -4.74 -18.91
C PHE A 35 -1.37 -3.47 -19.52
N LEU A 36 -1.82 -2.28 -19.12
CA LEU A 36 -1.30 -0.99 -19.59
C LEU A 36 0.16 -0.76 -19.15
N GLY A 37 0.55 -1.22 -17.97
CA GLY A 37 1.92 -1.09 -17.46
C GLY A 37 2.95 -2.04 -18.09
N THR A 38 2.53 -2.95 -18.98
CA THR A 38 3.42 -3.96 -19.56
C THR A 38 3.86 -3.56 -20.97
N ALA A 39 5.15 -3.73 -21.31
CA ALA A 39 5.71 -3.47 -22.65
C ALA A 39 4.99 -4.23 -23.80
N ARG A 40 4.31 -5.33 -23.47
CA ARG A 40 3.48 -6.11 -24.39
C ARG A 40 2.36 -5.28 -25.03
N PHE A 41 1.73 -4.36 -24.30
CA PHE A 41 0.67 -3.50 -24.85
C PHE A 41 1.19 -2.64 -26.01
N LEU A 42 2.34 -2.00 -25.82
CA LEU A 42 2.98 -1.18 -26.85
C LEU A 42 3.32 -1.99 -28.10
N VAL A 43 3.81 -3.22 -27.93
CA VAL A 43 4.09 -4.14 -29.05
C VAL A 43 2.80 -4.47 -29.82
N TYR A 44 1.72 -4.85 -29.14
CA TYR A 44 0.44 -5.14 -29.80
C TYR A 44 -0.14 -3.93 -30.53
N MET A 45 -0.10 -2.75 -29.91
CA MET A 45 -0.55 -1.49 -30.53
C MET A 45 0.26 -1.14 -31.77
N THR A 46 1.58 -1.30 -31.70
CA THR A 46 2.47 -1.03 -32.83
C THR A 46 2.23 -2.01 -33.98
N ALA A 47 2.10 -3.30 -33.66
CA ALA A 47 1.77 -4.33 -34.63
C ALA A 47 0.41 -4.06 -35.30
N PHE A 48 -0.60 -3.64 -34.53
CA PHE A 48 -1.91 -3.26 -35.07
C PHE A 48 -1.81 -2.11 -36.07
N VAL A 49 -1.08 -1.04 -35.74
CA VAL A 49 -0.86 0.10 -36.65
C VAL A 49 -0.14 -0.35 -37.93
N ILE A 50 0.91 -1.17 -37.81
CA ILE A 50 1.65 -1.70 -38.96
C ILE A 50 0.74 -2.53 -39.86
N VAL A 51 -0.04 -3.45 -39.29
CA VAL A 51 -0.98 -4.29 -40.05
C VAL A 51 -2.03 -3.45 -40.75
N TRP A 52 -2.58 -2.43 -40.10
CA TRP A 52 -3.56 -1.52 -40.71
C TRP A 52 -2.98 -0.76 -41.90
N VAL A 53 -1.78 -0.20 -41.73
CA VAL A 53 -1.09 0.53 -42.80
C VAL A 53 -0.75 -0.42 -43.95
N ALA A 54 -0.22 -1.62 -43.66
CA ALA A 54 0.10 -2.62 -44.68
C ALA A 54 -1.15 -3.06 -45.46
N TRP A 55 -2.27 -3.30 -44.77
CA TRP A 55 -3.54 -3.66 -45.40
C TRP A 55 -4.07 -2.56 -46.33
N ASN A 56 -4.03 -1.30 -45.88
CA ASN A 56 -4.54 -0.17 -46.67
C ASN A 56 -3.60 0.27 -47.81
N THR A 57 -2.31 -0.07 -47.74
CA THR A 57 -1.33 0.26 -48.79
C THR A 57 -1.23 -0.83 -49.86
N LEU A 58 -1.24 -2.11 -49.45
CA LEU A 58 -1.02 -3.26 -50.34
C LEU A 58 -2.33 -3.96 -50.77
N GLY A 59 -3.44 -3.71 -50.07
CA GLY A 59 -4.71 -4.33 -50.36
C GLY A 59 -5.37 -3.80 -51.65
N PRO A 60 -6.13 -4.64 -52.38
CA PRO A 60 -6.87 -4.21 -53.58
C PRO A 60 -8.01 -3.23 -53.25
N MET A 61 -8.48 -3.21 -52.00
CA MET A 61 -9.50 -2.29 -51.50
C MET A 61 -8.88 -1.33 -50.48
N ARG A 62 -8.69 -0.07 -50.88
CA ARG A 62 -8.11 0.98 -50.02
C ARG A 62 -9.21 1.61 -49.17
N PHE A 63 -9.46 1.03 -48.00
CA PHE A 63 -10.50 1.51 -47.08
C PHE A 63 -10.15 2.86 -46.43
N ASP A 64 -8.86 3.10 -46.19
CA ASP A 64 -8.31 4.31 -45.56
C ASP A 64 -7.03 4.77 -46.30
N PRO A 65 -7.16 5.53 -47.41
CA PRO A 65 -6.01 6.06 -48.15
C PRO A 65 -5.19 7.05 -47.32
N TYR A 66 -3.91 7.25 -47.69
CA TYR A 66 -3.06 8.28 -47.09
C TYR A 66 -3.78 9.64 -47.13
N PRO A 67 -3.98 10.34 -45.99
CA PRO A 67 -3.20 10.30 -44.73
C PRO A 67 -3.74 9.42 -43.58
N PHE A 68 -4.54 8.39 -43.85
CA PHE A 68 -5.12 7.47 -42.84
C PHE A 68 -6.03 8.18 -41.82
N ILE A 69 -7.10 8.82 -42.32
CA ILE A 69 -8.01 9.61 -41.49
C ILE A 69 -8.76 8.74 -40.48
N PHE A 70 -9.14 7.51 -40.85
CA PHE A 70 -9.86 6.61 -39.96
C PHE A 70 -8.97 6.12 -38.82
N LEU A 71 -7.73 5.72 -39.12
CA LEU A 71 -6.76 5.35 -38.10
C LEU A 71 -6.53 6.52 -37.13
N THR A 72 -6.40 7.74 -37.65
CA THR A 72 -6.19 8.94 -36.84
C THR A 72 -7.39 9.24 -35.93
N LEU A 73 -8.61 9.15 -36.45
CA LEU A 73 -9.84 9.32 -35.69
C LEU A 73 -9.98 8.27 -34.59
N MET A 74 -9.63 7.02 -34.88
CA MET A 74 -9.71 5.95 -33.90
C MET A 74 -8.67 6.13 -32.78
N LEU A 75 -7.43 6.51 -33.11
CA LEU A 75 -6.39 6.77 -32.12
C LEU A 75 -6.72 7.99 -31.25
N SER A 76 -7.28 9.07 -31.83
CA SER A 76 -7.68 10.25 -31.05
C SER A 76 -8.85 9.94 -30.11
N LEU A 77 -9.84 9.17 -30.57
CA LEU A 77 -10.93 8.69 -29.72
C LEU A 77 -10.41 7.78 -28.60
N GLN A 78 -9.50 6.86 -28.92
CA GLN A 78 -8.89 5.97 -27.94
C GLN A 78 -8.20 6.77 -26.84
N ALA A 79 -7.40 7.78 -27.18
CA ALA A 79 -6.74 8.63 -26.20
C ALA A 79 -7.76 9.41 -25.34
N SER A 80 -8.83 9.93 -25.96
CA SER A 80 -9.88 10.67 -25.27
C SER A 80 -10.64 9.82 -24.24
N TYR A 81 -10.93 8.55 -24.55
CA TYR A 81 -11.61 7.64 -23.62
C TYR A 81 -10.65 7.02 -22.58
N ALA A 82 -9.36 6.91 -22.91
CA ALA A 82 -8.36 6.42 -21.96
C ALA A 82 -8.22 7.35 -20.75
N ALA A 83 -8.22 8.67 -20.96
CA ALA A 83 -8.07 9.66 -19.87
C ALA A 83 -9.07 9.49 -18.70
N PRO A 84 -10.41 9.47 -18.90
CA PRO A 84 -11.36 9.28 -17.81
C PRO A 84 -11.27 7.89 -17.18
N LEU A 85 -10.94 6.86 -17.96
CA LEU A 85 -10.77 5.50 -17.44
C LEU A 85 -9.52 5.40 -16.54
N ILE A 86 -8.43 6.06 -16.93
CA ILE A 86 -7.21 6.19 -16.13
C ILE A 86 -7.52 6.97 -14.84
N LEU A 87 -8.25 8.08 -14.91
CA LEU A 87 -8.66 8.86 -13.73
C LEU A 87 -9.48 8.02 -12.75
N LEU A 88 -10.42 7.20 -13.23
CA LEU A 88 -11.18 6.29 -12.37
C LEU A 88 -10.28 5.20 -11.73
N ALA A 89 -9.30 4.69 -12.49
CA ALA A 89 -8.35 3.73 -11.95
C ALA A 89 -7.42 4.36 -10.90
N GLN A 90 -7.02 5.62 -11.12
CA GLN A 90 -6.18 6.40 -10.22
C GLN A 90 -6.90 6.74 -8.92
N ASN A 91 -8.13 7.25 -8.95
CA ASN A 91 -8.90 7.56 -7.73
C ASN A 91 -8.98 6.36 -6.78
N ARG A 92 -9.12 5.14 -7.33
CA ARG A 92 -9.17 3.91 -6.53
C ARG A 92 -7.80 3.44 -6.04
N GLN A 93 -6.72 3.79 -6.74
CA GLN A 93 -5.37 3.58 -6.23
C GLN A 93 -5.10 4.55 -5.07
N ASP A 94 -5.40 5.83 -5.24
CA ASP A 94 -5.23 6.87 -4.24
C ASP A 94 -6.02 6.58 -2.95
N ASP A 95 -7.26 6.09 -3.07
CA ASP A 95 -8.07 5.67 -1.91
C ASP A 95 -7.41 4.52 -1.14
N ARG A 96 -6.83 3.53 -1.84
CA ARG A 96 -6.13 2.40 -1.20
C ARG A 96 -4.83 2.86 -0.55
N ASP A 97 -4.05 3.67 -1.24
CA ASP A 97 -2.79 4.20 -0.75
C ASP A 97 -3.00 5.10 0.47
N ARG A 98 -4.13 5.83 0.51
CA ARG A 98 -4.54 6.59 1.68
C ARG A 98 -4.82 5.68 2.88
N VAL A 99 -5.64 4.64 2.71
CA VAL A 99 -5.97 3.70 3.80
C VAL A 99 -4.71 3.00 4.31
N GLN A 100 -3.83 2.56 3.40
CA GLN A 100 -2.55 1.96 3.78
C GLN A 100 -1.68 2.96 4.56
N GLY A 101 -1.60 4.21 4.11
CA GLY A 101 -0.84 5.26 4.79
C GLY A 101 -1.38 5.61 6.20
N GLU A 102 -2.70 5.53 6.41
CA GLU A 102 -3.30 5.70 7.74
C GLU A 102 -2.96 4.52 8.66
N GLN A 103 -3.00 3.29 8.16
CA GLN A 103 -2.59 2.09 8.90
C GLN A 103 -1.10 2.11 9.28
N ASP A 104 -0.24 2.46 8.34
CA ASP A 104 1.21 2.53 8.57
C ASP A 104 1.56 3.57 9.63
N ARG A 105 0.83 4.70 9.66
CA ARG A 105 0.97 5.72 10.73
C ARG A 105 0.58 5.18 12.09
N HIS A 106 -0.57 4.51 12.20
CA HIS A 106 -0.99 3.91 13.46
C HIS A 106 -0.02 2.83 13.95
N ALA A 107 0.49 2.00 13.03
CA ALA A 107 1.51 1.00 13.34
C ALA A 107 2.81 1.67 13.82
N ALA A 108 3.23 2.76 13.19
CA ALA A 108 4.43 3.51 13.61
C ALA A 108 4.26 4.14 15.01
N GLU A 109 3.08 4.66 15.34
CA GLU A 109 2.77 5.18 16.67
C GLU A 109 2.83 4.08 17.74
N GLN A 110 2.25 2.91 17.45
CA GLN A 110 2.30 1.75 18.34
C GLN A 110 3.72 1.24 18.55
N ASN A 111 4.48 1.07 17.47
CA ASN A 111 5.88 0.65 17.53
C ASN A 111 6.73 1.63 18.34
N ARG A 112 6.46 2.93 18.21
CA ARG A 112 7.16 3.94 19.00
C ARG A 112 6.85 3.80 20.50
N ALA A 113 5.58 3.59 20.86
CA ALA A 113 5.19 3.37 22.25
C ALA A 113 5.83 2.10 22.83
N GLU A 114 5.88 1.02 22.05
CA GLU A 114 6.52 -0.24 22.44
C GLU A 114 8.04 -0.07 22.61
N LEU A 115 8.71 0.64 21.70
CA LEU A 115 10.14 0.97 21.84
C LEU A 115 10.41 1.84 23.07
N GLU A 116 9.57 2.83 23.35
CA GLU A 116 9.69 3.66 24.56
C GLU A 116 9.51 2.84 25.84
N TYR A 117 8.57 1.88 25.84
CA TYR A 117 8.38 0.94 26.93
C TYR A 117 9.62 0.04 27.13
N LEU A 118 10.07 -0.63 26.06
CA LEU A 118 11.27 -1.49 26.10
C LEU A 118 12.51 -0.72 26.56
N THR A 119 12.67 0.54 26.14
CA THR A 119 13.79 1.38 26.56
C THR A 119 13.74 1.67 28.05
N ARG A 120 12.55 1.93 28.62
CA ARG A 120 12.37 2.10 30.07
C ARG A 120 12.64 0.80 30.83
N GLU A 121 12.18 -0.33 30.31
CA GLU A 121 12.43 -1.66 30.87
C GLU A 121 13.93 -1.98 30.91
N ILE A 122 14.65 -1.71 29.82
CA ILE A 122 16.10 -1.91 29.75
C ILE A 122 16.83 -0.96 30.71
N ALA A 123 16.37 0.28 30.84
CA ALA A 123 16.95 1.23 31.78
C ALA A 123 16.78 0.77 33.24
N SER A 124 15.60 0.27 33.61
CA SER A 124 15.34 -0.25 34.96
C SER A 124 16.14 -1.54 35.23
N LEU A 125 16.20 -2.46 34.26
CA LEU A 125 17.04 -3.66 34.33
C LEU A 125 18.52 -3.31 34.50
N ARG A 126 19.02 -2.30 33.78
CA ARG A 126 20.41 -1.83 33.91
C ARG A 126 20.71 -1.29 35.30
N ILE A 127 19.78 -0.55 35.92
CA ILE A 127 19.95 -0.03 37.28
C ILE A 127 19.95 -1.19 38.29
N ALA A 128 18.98 -2.11 38.19
CA ALA A 128 18.89 -3.28 39.07
C ALA A 128 20.13 -4.18 38.98
N LEU A 129 20.63 -4.43 37.76
CA LEU A 129 21.89 -5.16 37.56
C LEU A 129 23.09 -4.37 38.08
N GLY A 130 23.10 -3.04 37.98
CA GLY A 130 24.15 -2.19 38.52
C GLY A 130 24.26 -2.27 40.05
N GLU A 131 23.14 -2.40 40.76
CA GLU A 131 23.13 -2.57 42.22
C GLU A 131 23.63 -3.96 42.64
N VAL A 132 23.18 -5.03 41.97
CA VAL A 132 23.53 -6.42 42.32
C VAL A 132 24.95 -6.80 41.86
N ALA A 133 25.43 -6.25 40.74
CA ALA A 133 26.77 -6.49 40.20
C ALA A 133 27.78 -5.40 40.60
N THR A 134 27.67 -4.85 41.80
CA THR A 134 28.69 -3.92 42.29
C THR A 134 30.01 -4.69 42.43
N ARG A 135 31.13 -4.12 41.94
CA ARG A 135 32.48 -4.74 42.03
C ARG A 135 32.77 -5.25 43.44
N ASP A 136 32.30 -4.55 44.45
CA ASP A 136 32.50 -4.89 45.85
C ASP A 136 31.74 -6.16 46.26
N PHE A 137 30.55 -6.42 45.71
CA PHE A 137 29.82 -7.67 45.94
C PHE A 137 30.53 -8.86 45.28
N ILE A 138 30.92 -8.74 44.01
CA ILE A 138 31.69 -9.80 43.32
C ILE A 138 33.03 -10.04 44.01
N LYS A 139 33.70 -8.96 44.48
CA LYS A 139 34.96 -9.07 45.22
C LYS A 139 34.76 -9.75 46.57
N ALA A 140 33.69 -9.41 47.31
CA ALA A 140 33.36 -10.05 48.57
C ALA A 140 33.03 -11.54 48.39
N GLU A 141 32.26 -11.89 47.37
CA GLU A 141 31.91 -13.29 47.07
C GLU A 141 33.13 -14.10 46.60
N ALA A 142 34.02 -13.48 45.82
CA ALA A 142 35.28 -14.08 45.41
C ALA A 142 36.24 -14.28 46.60
N GLU A 143 36.37 -13.29 47.49
CA GLU A 143 37.17 -13.41 48.72
C GLU A 143 36.60 -14.51 49.63
N TRP A 144 35.28 -14.58 49.79
CA TRP A 144 34.61 -15.63 50.56
C TRP A 144 34.82 -17.03 49.96
N LEU A 145 34.70 -17.20 48.63
CA LEU A 145 34.97 -18.47 47.97
C LEU A 145 36.42 -18.91 48.12
N VAL A 146 37.37 -17.96 48.05
CA VAL A 146 38.81 -18.22 48.25
C VAL A 146 39.09 -18.67 49.69
N ASP A 147 38.57 -17.95 50.68
CA ASP A 147 38.73 -18.30 52.10
C ASP A 147 38.15 -19.68 52.42
N GLN A 148 36.99 -20.00 51.83
CA GLN A 148 36.36 -21.30 52.01
C GLN A 148 37.17 -22.45 51.38
N LEU A 149 37.85 -22.21 50.25
CA LEU A 149 38.74 -23.19 49.63
C LEU A 149 40.04 -23.39 50.42
N ASP A 150 40.61 -22.32 50.98
CA ASP A 150 41.79 -22.42 51.84
C ASP A 150 41.47 -23.09 53.19
N GLY A 151 40.31 -22.81 53.78
CA GLY A 151 39.81 -23.50 54.97
C GLY A 151 39.56 -25.00 54.74
N LYS A 152 39.12 -25.38 53.54
CA LYS A 152 38.96 -26.80 53.13
C LYS A 152 40.29 -27.49 52.84
N ARG A 153 41.30 -26.74 52.38
CA ARG A 153 42.66 -27.26 52.11
C ARG A 153 43.44 -27.49 53.40
N GLY A 154 43.15 -26.75 54.47
CA GLY A 154 43.75 -26.94 55.80
C GLY A 154 43.16 -28.08 56.65
N THR A 155 42.09 -28.74 56.20
CA THR A 155 41.37 -29.79 56.96
C THR A 155 41.40 -31.18 56.30
N LEU A 156 42.14 -31.36 55.22
CA LEU A 156 42.43 -32.69 54.67
C LEU A 156 43.71 -33.25 55.33
N PRO A 157 43.62 -34.37 56.08
CA PRO A 157 44.73 -34.97 56.81
C PRO A 157 45.83 -35.55 55.91
#